data_AF-H3RKS5-F1
#
_entry.id   AF-H3RKS5-F1
#
_cell.length_a   1.000
_cell.length_b   1.000
_cell.length_c   1.000
_cell.angle_alpha   90.00
_cell.angle_beta   90.00
_cell.angle_gamma   90.00
#
_symmetry.space_group_name_H-M   'P 1'
#
loop_
_entity.id
_entity.type
_entity.pdbx_description
1 polymer ?
#
loop_
_entity_poly.entity_id
_entity_poly.type
_entity_poly.pdbx_seq_one_letter_code
_entity_poly.pdbx_strand_id
1 'polypeptide(L)'
;MRKVPPPSEQLEQLASTISGATYLKNYCNRSDLGENKDIFNAVVSLAQRKGWDMAHLDQSQLSERREVFYGNLVSNRDITENCNQLNRALAGILHSVYPR
;
A
#
# COMPACT_ATOMS: atom_id res chain seq x y z
N MET A 1 -4.81 -17.02 -16.03
CA MET A 1 -4.77 -16.94 -14.56
C MET A 1 -3.64 -16.00 -14.17
N ARG A 2 -3.86 -14.97 -13.34
CA ARG A 2 -2.73 -14.21 -12.78
C ARG A 2 -2.01 -15.12 -11.80
N LYS A 3 -0.72 -15.36 -12.02
CA LYS A 3 0.12 -16.14 -11.12
C LYS A 3 0.23 -15.39 -9.79
N VAL A 4 0.02 -16.08 -8.67
CA VAL A 4 0.28 -15.53 -7.34
C VAL A 4 1.79 -15.26 -7.22
N PRO A 5 2.22 -14.03 -6.85
CA PRO A 5 3.64 -13.72 -6.70
C PRO A 5 4.31 -14.58 -5.62
N PRO A 6 5.64 -14.78 -5.66
CA PRO A 6 6.36 -15.40 -4.54
C PRO A 6 6.26 -14.54 -3.26
N PRO A 7 6.43 -15.15 -2.07
CA PRO A 7 6.32 -14.46 -0.77
C PRO A 7 7.08 -13.13 -0.64
N SER A 8 8.32 -13.07 -1.12
CA SER A 8 9.13 -11.85 -1.08
C SER A 8 8.51 -10.73 -1.91
N GLU A 9 7.98 -11.05 -3.11
CA GLU A 9 7.31 -10.07 -3.95
C GLU A 9 5.97 -9.63 -3.33
N GLN A 10 5.25 -10.53 -2.66
CA GLN A 10 4.04 -10.16 -1.93
C GLN A 10 4.33 -9.17 -0.80
N LEU A 11 5.39 -9.42 -0.01
CA LEU A 11 5.87 -8.51 1.03
C LEU A 11 6.16 -7.11 0.46
N GLU A 12 6.94 -7.04 -0.62
CA GLU A 12 7.29 -5.78 -1.29
C GLU A 12 6.06 -5.04 -1.80
N GLN A 13 5.15 -5.74 -2.48
CA GLN A 13 3.94 -5.14 -3.04
C GLN A 13 3.01 -4.61 -1.94
N LEU A 14 2.82 -5.36 -0.84
CA LEU A 14 2.02 -4.92 0.31
C LEU A 14 2.67 -3.72 0.99
N ALA A 15 3.96 -3.80 1.29
CA ALA A 15 4.68 -2.74 1.98
C ALA A 15 4.64 -1.42 1.19
N SER A 16 4.94 -1.48 -0.12
CA SER A 16 4.90 -0.32 -1.01
C SER A 16 3.49 0.25 -1.15
N THR A 17 2.48 -0.61 -1.35
CA THR A 17 1.08 -0.17 -1.51
C THR A 17 0.56 0.52 -0.24
N ILE A 18 0.76 -0.09 0.93
CA ILE A 18 0.27 0.45 2.19
C ILE A 18 0.99 1.77 2.50
N SER A 19 2.30 1.84 2.30
CA SER A 19 3.08 3.05 2.56
C SER A 19 2.70 4.19 1.62
N GLY A 20 2.50 3.90 0.33
CA GLY A 20 2.05 4.88 -0.64
C GLY A 20 0.63 5.39 -0.35
N ALA A 21 -0.30 4.51 0.02
CA ALA A 21 -1.65 4.91 0.40
C ALA A 21 -1.66 5.76 1.69
N THR A 22 -0.85 5.40 2.69
CA THR A 22 -0.66 6.22 3.91
C THR A 22 -0.07 7.59 3.57
N TYR A 23 0.92 7.65 2.67
CA TYR A 23 1.46 8.93 2.21
C TYR A 23 0.40 9.79 1.52
N LEU A 24 -0.40 9.20 0.64
CA LEU A 24 -1.52 9.88 -0.02
C LEU A 24 -2.51 10.47 0.98
N LYS A 25 -2.87 9.72 2.03
CA LYS A 25 -3.73 10.22 3.12
C LYS A 25 -3.11 11.44 3.80
N ASN A 26 -1.85 11.35 4.20
CA ASN A 26 -1.21 12.35 5.06
C ASN A 26 -0.77 13.62 4.32
N TYR A 27 -0.39 13.51 3.04
CA TYR A 27 0.25 14.61 2.29
C TYR A 27 -0.50 15.04 1.03
N CYS A 28 -1.44 14.24 0.52
CA CYS A 28 -2.05 14.46 -0.80
C CYS A 28 -3.55 14.77 -0.74
N ASN A 29 -4.07 15.19 0.43
CA ASN A 29 -5.48 15.54 0.64
C ASN A 29 -6.48 14.43 0.24
N ARG A 30 -6.08 13.16 0.39
CA ARG A 30 -6.94 12.00 0.12
C ARG A 30 -7.79 11.64 1.34
N SER A 31 -8.73 12.51 1.68
CA SER A 31 -9.68 12.32 2.80
C SER A 31 -10.68 11.20 2.59
N ASP A 32 -10.78 10.68 1.37
CA ASP A 32 -11.54 9.48 1.03
C ASP A 32 -10.89 8.18 1.54
N LEU A 33 -9.63 8.23 1.97
CA LEU A 33 -8.92 7.09 2.55
C LEU A 33 -9.16 6.99 4.07
N GLY A 34 -9.37 5.77 4.55
CA GLY A 34 -9.49 5.46 5.98
C GLY A 34 -8.20 5.74 6.78
N GLU A 35 -8.20 5.45 8.08
CA GLU A 35 -7.00 5.60 8.91
C GLU A 35 -5.91 4.57 8.55
N ASN A 36 -4.70 4.73 9.05
CA ASN A 36 -3.56 3.85 8.71
C ASN A 36 -3.88 2.36 8.93
N LYS A 37 -4.67 2.04 9.95
CA LYS A 37 -5.14 0.67 10.23
C LYS A 37 -6.16 0.19 9.19
N ASP A 38 -7.05 1.06 8.73
CA ASP A 38 -8.05 0.74 7.71
C ASP A 38 -7.39 0.52 6.35
N ILE A 39 -6.42 1.37 5.99
CA ILE A 39 -5.59 1.19 4.79
C ILE A 39 -4.91 -0.18 4.81
N PHE A 40 -4.27 -0.53 5.93
CA PHE A 40 -3.63 -1.83 6.09
C PHE A 40 -4.63 -2.99 5.89
N ASN A 41 -5.75 -2.96 6.63
CA ASN A 41 -6.75 -4.01 6.59
C ASN A 41 -7.35 -4.17 5.18
N ALA A 42 -7.61 -3.07 4.50
CA ALA A 42 -8.25 -3.07 3.18
C ALA A 42 -7.32 -3.65 2.10
N VAL A 43 -6.03 -3.31 2.14
CA VAL A 43 -5.01 -3.84 1.22
C VAL A 43 -4.75 -5.33 1.47
N VAL A 44 -4.61 -5.75 2.74
CA VAL A 44 -4.46 -7.17 3.11
C VAL A 44 -5.70 -7.98 2.68
N SER A 45 -6.89 -7.45 2.92
CA SER A 45 -8.15 -8.10 2.49
C SER A 45 -8.22 -8.23 0.97
N LEU A 46 -7.73 -7.25 0.21
CA LEU A 46 -7.65 -7.36 -1.25
C LEU A 46 -6.68 -8.47 -1.70
N ALA A 47 -5.53 -8.60 -1.04
CA ALA A 47 -4.56 -9.67 -1.34
C ALA A 47 -5.18 -11.06 -1.09
N GLN A 48 -5.89 -11.23 0.03
CA GLN A 48 -6.64 -12.45 0.33
C GLN A 48 -7.69 -12.75 -0.75
N ARG A 49 -8.49 -11.76 -1.18
CA ARG A 49 -9.46 -11.92 -2.28
C ARG A 49 -8.80 -12.28 -3.61
N LYS A 50 -7.54 -11.91 -3.81
CA LYS A 50 -6.72 -12.30 -4.98
C LYS A 50 -6.05 -13.66 -4.84
N GLY A 51 -6.33 -14.40 -3.76
CA GLY A 51 -5.82 -15.74 -3.52
C GLY A 51 -4.40 -15.80 -2.95
N TRP A 52 -3.91 -14.70 -2.37
CA TRP A 52 -2.64 -14.71 -1.65
C TRP A 52 -2.86 -15.37 -0.29
N ASP A 53 -2.00 -16.35 0.03
CA ASP A 53 -1.96 -16.92 1.37
C ASP A 53 -1.31 -15.90 2.32
N MET A 54 -2.06 -15.34 3.26
CA MET A 54 -1.48 -14.35 4.18
C MET A 54 -0.81 -14.98 5.41
N ALA A 55 -0.86 -16.31 5.57
CA ALA A 55 -0.27 -17.00 6.73
C ALA A 55 1.27 -16.94 6.74
N HIS A 56 1.91 -16.83 5.56
CA HIS A 56 3.37 -16.69 5.45
C HIS A 56 3.87 -15.25 5.65
N LEU A 57 2.97 -14.27 5.80
CA LEU A 57 3.34 -12.88 5.95
C LEU A 57 3.85 -12.61 7.35
N ASP A 58 5.17 -12.48 7.49
CA ASP A 58 5.81 -12.01 8.71
C ASP A 58 5.46 -10.52 8.94
N GLN A 59 4.70 -10.26 10.00
CA GLN A 59 4.26 -8.91 10.36
C GLN A 59 5.43 -7.99 10.74
N SER A 60 6.51 -8.53 11.31
CA SER A 60 7.68 -7.74 11.67
C SER A 60 8.42 -7.27 10.42
N GLN A 61 8.64 -8.17 9.46
CA GLN A 61 9.24 -7.83 8.16
C GLN A 61 8.37 -6.86 7.36
N LEU A 62 7.04 -7.03 7.39
CA LEU A 62 6.14 -6.09 6.73
C LEU A 62 6.20 -4.70 7.38
N SER A 63 6.27 -4.62 8.71
CA SER A 63 6.39 -3.34 9.41
C SER A 63 7.69 -2.63 9.04
N GLU A 64 8.83 -3.32 9.15
CA GLU A 64 10.14 -2.78 8.78
C GLU A 64 10.15 -2.31 7.33
N ARG A 65 9.64 -3.13 6.42
CA ARG A 65 9.64 -2.79 4.99
C ARG A 65 8.76 -1.59 4.67
N ARG A 66 7.62 -1.45 5.36
CA ARG A 66 6.75 -0.27 5.24
C ARG A 66 7.44 0.99 5.73
N GLU A 67 8.15 0.93 6.85
CA GLU A 67 8.92 2.07 7.37
C GLU A 67 9.97 2.55 6.38
N VAL A 68 10.67 1.62 5.72
CA VAL A 68 11.63 1.94 4.64
C VAL A 68 10.93 2.66 3.48
N PHE A 69 9.83 2.10 2.95
CA PHE A 69 9.11 2.72 1.84
C PHE A 69 8.55 4.11 2.21
N TYR A 70 7.91 4.23 3.37
CA TYR A 70 7.36 5.50 3.83
C TYR A 70 8.45 6.54 4.10
N GLY A 71 9.54 6.14 4.75
CA GLY A 71 10.70 7.00 4.99
C GLY A 71 11.33 7.53 3.70
N ASN A 72 11.41 6.71 2.65
CA ASN A 72 11.88 7.14 1.34
C ASN A 72 10.95 8.18 0.70
N LEU A 73 9.63 7.98 0.80
CA LEU A 73 8.65 8.95 0.29
C LEU A 73 8.71 10.28 1.04
N VAL A 74 8.85 10.25 2.37
CA VAL A 74 8.97 11.46 3.20
C VAL A 74 10.30 12.17 2.97
N SER A 75 11.39 11.42 2.74
CA SER A 75 12.70 12.00 2.45
C SER A 75 12.75 12.68 1.07
N ASN A 76 11.96 12.19 0.12
CA ASN A 76 11.76 12.87 -1.15
C ASN A 76 10.84 14.09 -0.95
N ARG A 77 11.43 15.29 -0.94
CA ARG A 77 10.74 16.54 -0.61
C ARG A 77 9.81 17.06 -1.71
N ASP A 78 9.71 16.38 -2.86
CA ASP A 78 8.77 16.73 -3.92
C ASP A 78 7.40 16.09 -3.67
N ILE A 79 6.62 16.71 -2.78
CA ILE A 79 5.27 16.24 -2.41
C ILE A 79 4.37 16.18 -3.65
N THR A 80 4.42 17.19 -4.52
CA THR A 80 3.57 17.27 -5.71
C THR A 80 3.83 16.08 -6.64
N GLU A 81 5.09 15.79 -6.94
CA GLU A 81 5.42 14.66 -7.81
C GLU A 81 5.09 13.31 -7.16
N ASN A 82 5.38 13.15 -5.87
CA ASN A 82 4.99 11.93 -5.13
C ASN A 82 3.47 11.71 -5.18
N CYS A 83 2.68 12.74 -4.92
CA CYS A 83 1.21 12.66 -5.00
C CYS A 83 0.75 12.29 -6.41
N ASN A 84 1.33 12.89 -7.44
CA ASN A 84 0.99 12.61 -8.84
C ASN A 84 1.31 11.16 -9.22
N GLN A 85 2.50 10.68 -8.89
CA GLN A 85 2.93 9.31 -9.19
C GLN A 85 2.09 8.29 -8.43
N LEU A 86 1.91 8.46 -7.12
CA LEU A 86 1.19 7.51 -6.28
C LEU A 86 -0.31 7.46 -6.62
N ASN A 87 -0.94 8.60 -6.89
CA ASN A 87 -2.35 8.61 -7.32
C ASN A 87 -2.53 7.81 -8.61
N ARG A 88 -1.62 7.93 -9.58
CA ARG A 88 -1.67 7.12 -10.82
C ARG A 88 -1.40 5.65 -10.55
N ALA A 89 -0.33 5.34 -9.82
CA ALA A 89 0.11 3.96 -9.58
C ALA A 89 -0.89 3.16 -8.74
N LEU A 90 -1.54 3.80 -7.77
CA LEU A 90 -2.44 3.12 -6.83
C LEU A 90 -3.92 3.23 -7.21
N ALA A 91 -4.30 3.97 -8.27
CA ALA A 91 -5.70 4.20 -8.64
C ALA A 91 -6.54 2.92 -8.67
N GLY A 92 -6.08 1.87 -9.36
CA GLY A 92 -6.82 0.61 -9.47
C GLY A 92 -6.94 -0.15 -8.15
N ILE A 93 -5.91 -0.10 -7.30
CA ILE A 93 -5.93 -0.71 -5.98
C ILE A 93 -6.90 0.04 -5.08
N LEU A 94 -6.79 1.37 -5.01
CA LEU A 94 -7.64 2.23 -4.18
C LEU A 94 -9.12 2.11 -4.58
N HIS A 95 -9.43 2.07 -5.88
CA HIS A 95 -10.79 1.81 -6.34
C HIS A 95 -11.34 0.45 -5.89
N SER A 96 -10.47 -0.57 -5.77
CA SER A 96 -10.87 -1.92 -5.34
C SER A 96 -11.10 -2.04 -3.83
N VAL A 97 -10.60 -1.09 -3.02
CA VAL A 97 -10.66 -1.15 -1.55
C VAL A 97 -11.48 -0.03 -0.92
N TYR A 98 -11.65 1.10 -1.63
CA TYR A 98 -12.53 2.20 -1.28
C TYR A 98 -13.50 2.47 -2.46
N PRO A 99 -14.44 1.55 -2.74
CA PRO A 99 -15.47 1.80 -3.75
C PRO A 99 -16.36 2.96 -3.30
N ARG A 100 -16.73 3.84 -4.25
CA ARG A 100 -17.68 4.92 -4.02
C ARG A 100 -19.10 4.38 -3.87
#